data_AF-A0AAV4YU42-F1
#
_entry.id   AF-A0AAV4YU42-F1
#
_cell.length_a   1.000
_cell.length_b   1.000
_cell.length_c   1.000
_cell.angle_alpha   90.00
_cell.angle_beta   90.00
_cell.angle_gamma   90.00
#
_symmetry.space_group_name_H-M   'P 1'
#
loop_
_entity.id
_entity.type
_entity.pdbx_description
1 polymer ?
#
loop_
_entity_poly.entity_id
_entity_poly.type
_entity_poly.pdbx_seq_one_letter_code
_entity_poly.pdbx_strand_id
1 'polypeptide(L)'
;MNLIEQLGGYECAAYEYKNTLLADDFPYVIKATGTKFTRPELGDELLEHRRQHNIFEVGDKVVLAKSYSLDTVHEIKRIENLTPHIKDSETTYFLENSLGCWSFQIKHATDEEIKAGKRLESGK
;
A
#
# COMPACT_ATOMS: atom_id res chain seq x y z
N MET A 1 17.25 8.10 -10.90
CA MET A 1 16.18 9.07 -10.62
C MET A 1 14.87 8.40 -10.93
N ASN A 2 14.20 7.87 -9.91
CA ASN A 2 12.90 7.20 -10.09
C ASN A 2 11.79 8.23 -10.41
N LEU A 3 10.61 7.78 -10.83
CA LEU A 3 9.55 8.71 -11.28
C LEU A 3 9.10 9.65 -10.12
N ILE A 4 9.12 9.15 -8.88
CA ILE A 4 8.78 9.94 -7.69
C ILE A 4 9.78 11.08 -7.45
N GLU A 5 11.07 10.82 -7.58
CA GLU A 5 12.12 11.85 -7.46
C GLU A 5 11.98 12.91 -8.56
N GLN A 6 11.60 12.50 -9.79
CA GLN A 6 11.34 13.43 -10.90
C GLN A 6 10.14 14.35 -10.64
N LEU A 7 9.16 13.86 -9.87
CA LEU A 7 7.97 14.60 -9.47
C LEU A 7 8.19 15.52 -8.25
N GLY A 8 9.42 15.59 -7.73
CA GLY A 8 9.73 16.41 -6.54
C GLY A 8 9.53 15.66 -5.22
N GLY A 9 9.41 14.33 -5.25
CA GLY A 9 9.28 13.47 -4.08
C GLY A 9 7.88 12.89 -3.88
N TYR A 10 7.76 12.04 -2.86
CA TYR A 10 6.56 11.25 -2.60
C TYR A 10 5.30 12.10 -2.38
N GLU A 11 5.40 13.15 -1.57
CA GLU A 11 4.26 14.00 -1.25
C GLU A 11 3.69 14.68 -2.49
N CYS A 12 4.57 15.18 -3.37
CA CYS A 12 4.17 15.78 -4.64
C CYS A 12 3.52 14.75 -5.56
N ALA A 13 4.13 13.57 -5.72
CA ALA A 13 3.60 12.49 -6.53
C ALA A 13 2.24 11.98 -6.04
N ALA A 14 2.07 11.80 -4.72
CA ALA A 14 0.82 11.37 -4.11
C ALA A 14 -0.28 12.44 -4.19
N TYR A 15 0.09 13.71 -4.06
CA TYR A 15 -0.85 14.82 -4.25
C TYR A 15 -1.37 14.86 -5.70
N GLU A 16 -0.49 14.76 -6.69
CA GLU A 16 -0.88 14.68 -8.09
C GLU A 16 -1.81 13.48 -8.30
N TYR A 17 -1.38 12.27 -7.94
CA TYR A 17 -2.19 11.05 -8.12
C TYR A 17 -3.62 11.14 -7.54
N LYS A 18 -3.81 11.80 -6.39
CA LYS A 18 -5.12 11.99 -5.73
C LYS A 18 -5.96 13.09 -6.38
N ASN A 19 -5.35 14.14 -6.93
CA ASN A 19 -6.04 15.33 -7.45
C ASN A 19 -6.16 15.36 -8.97
N THR A 20 -5.35 14.59 -9.71
CA THR A 20 -5.47 14.57 -11.15
C THR A 20 -6.67 13.72 -11.56
N LEU A 21 -7.64 14.36 -12.23
CA LEU A 21 -8.73 13.70 -12.98
C LEU A 21 -8.20 13.04 -14.26
N LEU A 22 -7.03 12.39 -14.21
CA LEU A 22 -6.49 11.69 -15.37
C LEU A 22 -7.43 10.54 -15.70
N ALA A 23 -8.01 10.59 -16.89
CA ALA A 23 -8.48 9.38 -17.53
C ALA A 23 -7.28 8.41 -17.58
N ASP A 24 -7.49 7.15 -17.24
CA ASP A 24 -6.42 6.18 -16.97
C ASP A 24 -5.43 6.04 -18.15
N ASP A 25 -5.84 6.41 -19.37
CA ASP A 25 -5.06 6.28 -20.61
C ASP A 25 -4.42 7.58 -21.13
N PHE A 26 -4.59 8.73 -20.46
CA PHE A 26 -4.01 10.00 -20.96
C PHE A 26 -2.65 10.28 -20.33
N PRO A 27 -1.55 10.38 -21.12
CA PRO A 27 -0.23 10.64 -20.58
C PRO A 27 -0.13 12.08 -20.05
N TYR A 28 0.24 12.21 -18.78
CA TYR A 28 0.63 13.47 -18.17
C TYR A 28 2.11 13.74 -18.43
N VAL A 29 2.48 15.01 -18.58
CA VAL A 29 3.87 15.42 -18.81
C VAL A 29 4.33 16.36 -17.72
N ILE A 30 5.40 15.98 -17.01
CA ILE A 30 6.09 16.87 -16.06
C ILE A 30 6.75 17.98 -16.86
N LYS A 31 6.27 19.22 -16.73
CA LYS A 31 6.78 20.37 -17.51
C LYS A 31 8.28 20.61 -17.32
N ALA A 32 8.79 20.36 -16.11
CA ALA A 32 10.19 20.63 -15.77
C ALA A 32 11.17 19.64 -16.43
N THR A 33 10.78 18.37 -16.59
CA THR A 33 11.68 17.31 -17.08
C THR A 33 11.28 16.77 -18.45
N GLY A 34 10.05 17.06 -18.91
CA GLY A 34 9.45 16.44 -20.10
C GLY A 34 9.06 14.97 -19.90
N THR A 35 9.19 14.43 -18.68
CA THR A 35 8.83 13.04 -18.37
C THR A 35 7.33 12.83 -18.59
N LYS A 36 6.99 11.79 -19.34
CA LYS A 36 5.60 11.37 -19.55
C LYS A 36 5.28 10.18 -18.64
N PHE A 37 4.10 10.18 -18.04
CA PHE A 37 3.59 9.04 -17.28
C PHE A 37 2.07 8.96 -17.40
N THR A 38 1.53 7.77 -17.21
CA THR A 38 0.09 7.51 -17.10
C THR A 38 -0.32 7.36 -15.64
N ARG A 39 -1.62 7.44 -15.36
CA ARG A 39 -2.11 7.28 -13.99
C ARG A 39 -1.81 5.88 -13.41
N PRO A 40 -1.98 4.76 -14.14
CA PRO A 40 -1.57 3.45 -13.65
C PRO A 40 -0.07 3.38 -13.32
N GLU A 41 0.80 3.89 -14.19
CA GLU A 41 2.26 3.92 -13.95
C GLU A 41 2.62 4.70 -12.67
N LEU A 42 1.97 5.85 -12.44
CA LEU A 42 2.17 6.61 -11.20
C LEU A 42 1.65 5.86 -9.97
N GLY A 43 0.52 5.16 -10.10
CA GLY A 43 -0.05 4.34 -9.03
C GLY A 43 0.86 3.18 -8.63
N ASP A 44 1.43 2.49 -9.61
CA ASP A 44 2.36 1.38 -9.40
C ASP A 44 3.67 1.87 -8.73
N GLU A 45 4.23 2.99 -9.20
CA GLU A 45 5.43 3.56 -8.61
C GLU A 45 5.20 4.02 -7.16
N LEU A 46 4.04 4.65 -6.88
CA LEU A 46 3.64 5.04 -5.52
C LEU A 46 3.47 3.81 -4.62
N LEU A 47 2.87 2.73 -5.13
CA LEU A 47 2.75 1.48 -4.39
C LEU A 47 4.12 0.89 -4.07
N GLU A 48 5.02 0.84 -5.04
CA GLU A 48 6.35 0.27 -4.86
C GLU A 48 7.20 1.09 -3.88
N HIS A 49 7.15 2.42 -3.96
CA HIS A 49 7.82 3.28 -3.01
C HIS A 49 7.29 3.10 -1.58
N ARG A 50 5.96 2.95 -1.42
CA ARG A 50 5.37 2.64 -0.10
C ARG A 50 5.82 1.29 0.44
N ARG A 51 5.91 0.27 -0.42
CA ARG A 51 6.45 -1.06 -0.08
C ARG A 51 7.89 -0.98 0.42
N GLN A 52 8.75 -0.26 -0.31
CA GLN A 52 10.18 -0.11 0.02
C GLN A 52 10.42 0.69 1.30
N HIS A 53 9.59 1.70 1.57
CA HIS A 53 9.75 2.60 2.71
C HIS A 53 8.87 2.24 3.92
N ASN A 54 8.14 1.12 3.87
CA ASN A 54 7.17 0.70 4.90
C ASN A 54 6.14 1.80 5.25
N ILE A 55 5.72 2.57 4.24
CA ILE A 55 4.65 3.55 4.35
C ILE A 55 3.34 2.81 4.11
N PHE A 56 2.33 3.03 4.96
CA PHE A 56 1.01 2.40 4.84
C PHE A 56 -0.05 3.45 4.58
N GLU A 57 -0.93 3.22 3.60
CA GLU A 57 -2.14 4.02 3.40
C GLU A 57 -3.41 3.13 3.43
N VAL A 58 -4.56 3.77 3.59
CA VAL A 58 -5.86 3.10 3.48
C VAL A 58 -6.03 2.54 2.06
N GLY A 59 -6.53 1.31 1.96
CA GLY A 59 -6.65 0.53 0.73
C GLY A 59 -5.47 -0.41 0.47
N ASP A 60 -4.37 -0.30 1.22
CA ASP A 60 -3.23 -1.20 1.02
C ASP A 60 -3.55 -2.63 1.42
N LYS A 61 -3.10 -3.56 0.57
CA LYS A 61 -3.17 -4.98 0.83
C LYS A 61 -1.95 -5.42 1.63
N VAL A 62 -2.18 -6.03 2.77
CA VAL A 62 -1.16 -6.44 3.74
C VAL A 62 -1.38 -7.88 4.19
N VAL A 63 -0.31 -8.49 4.68
CA VAL A 63 -0.33 -9.80 5.34
C VAL A 63 0.40 -9.72 6.67
N LEU A 64 0.13 -10.64 7.59
CA LEU A 64 0.85 -10.70 8.85
C LEU A 64 2.30 -11.17 8.64
N ALA A 65 3.27 -10.39 9.15
CA ALA A 65 4.69 -10.67 9.06
C ALA A 65 5.12 -11.91 9.86
N LYS A 66 4.31 -12.36 10.84
CA LYS A 66 4.47 -13.65 11.53
C LYS A 66 3.29 -14.56 11.24
N SER A 67 3.57 -15.85 11.10
CA SER A 67 2.53 -16.87 10.90
C SER A 67 1.71 -16.96 12.18
N TYR A 68 0.54 -16.34 12.14
CA TYR A 68 -0.58 -16.65 13.01
C TYR A 68 -1.64 -17.31 12.15
N SER A 69 -2.68 -17.88 12.75
CA SER A 69 -3.80 -18.55 12.08
C SER A 69 -4.64 -17.66 11.11
N LEU A 70 -4.13 -16.47 10.77
CA LEU A 70 -4.68 -15.48 9.84
C LEU A 70 -3.67 -15.24 8.72
N ASP A 71 -3.38 -16.28 7.92
CA ASP A 71 -2.53 -16.18 6.73
C ASP A 71 -3.25 -15.53 5.54
N THR A 72 -4.34 -14.79 5.74
CA THR A 72 -5.10 -14.16 4.66
C THR A 72 -4.54 -12.79 4.27
N VAL A 73 -4.77 -12.39 3.02
CA VAL A 73 -4.55 -11.00 2.60
C VAL A 73 -5.65 -10.13 3.19
N HIS A 74 -5.25 -9.02 3.82
CA HIS A 74 -6.15 -8.05 4.40
C HIS A 74 -5.96 -6.69 3.73
N GLU A 75 -6.97 -5.83 3.82
CA GLU A 75 -6.92 -4.45 3.33
C GLU A 75 -6.95 -3.48 4.50
N ILE A 76 -6.09 -2.46 4.50
CA ILE A 76 -6.13 -1.38 5.49
C ILE A 76 -7.39 -0.56 5.27
N LYS A 77 -8.28 -0.52 6.26
CA LYS A 77 -9.54 0.23 6.20
C LYS A 77 -9.44 1.63 6.82
N ARG A 78 -8.58 1.79 7.83
CA ARG A 78 -8.35 3.07 8.49
C ARG A 78 -6.96 3.12 9.13
N ILE A 79 -6.46 4.33 9.37
CA ILE A 79 -5.21 4.58 10.09
C ILE A 79 -5.52 5.58 11.21
N GLU A 80 -5.30 5.19 12.46
CA GLU A 80 -5.48 6.04 13.65
C GLU A 80 -4.16 6.10 14.41
N ASN A 81 -3.69 7.30 14.76
CA ASN A 81 -2.42 7.48 15.49
C ASN A 81 -1.24 6.68 14.88
N LEU A 82 -1.07 6.76 13.55
CA LEU A 82 -0.05 6.02 12.79
C LEU A 82 -0.17 4.49 12.86
N THR A 83 -1.29 3.97 13.36
CA THR A 83 -1.57 2.54 13.49
C THR A 83 -2.57 2.12 12.41
N PRO A 84 -2.19 1.20 11.50
CA PRO A 84 -3.10 0.68 10.48
C PRO A 84 -4.07 -0.34 11.07
N HIS A 85 -5.34 -0.28 10.63
CA HIS A 85 -6.41 -1.18 11.03
C HIS A 85 -7.02 -1.87 9.80
N ILE A 86 -7.20 -3.19 9.89
CA ILE A 86 -7.48 -4.07 8.75
C ILE A 86 -8.86 -4.77 8.78
N LYS A 87 -9.81 -4.37 9.65
CA LYS A 87 -11.07 -5.12 9.87
C LYS A 87 -12.34 -4.28 9.64
N ASP A 88 -13.23 -4.79 8.76
CA ASP A 88 -14.67 -4.49 8.67
C ASP A 88 -15.42 -5.26 9.80
N SER A 89 -16.52 -4.73 10.33
CA SER A 89 -17.11 -5.07 11.64
C SER A 89 -17.67 -6.50 11.86
N GLU A 90 -17.88 -6.83 13.15
CA GLU A 90 -18.88 -7.78 13.73
C GLU A 90 -18.63 -9.29 13.92
N THR A 91 -17.46 -9.87 13.65
CA THR A 91 -17.19 -11.26 14.11
C THR A 91 -16.08 -11.36 15.15
N THR A 92 -16.55 -11.74 16.34
CA THR A 92 -15.88 -12.08 17.58
C THR A 92 -14.95 -13.28 17.39
N TYR A 93 -13.71 -13.02 16.99
CA TYR A 93 -12.59 -13.87 17.39
C TYR A 93 -11.44 -12.94 17.75
N PHE A 94 -11.28 -12.80 19.07
CA PHE A 94 -10.08 -12.41 19.81
C PHE A 94 -9.34 -11.16 19.33
N LEU A 95 -9.47 -10.06 20.09
CA LEU A 95 -8.40 -9.23 20.66
C LEU A 95 -8.99 -7.89 21.12
N GLU A 96 -9.99 -7.94 22.02
CA GLU A 96 -10.34 -6.78 22.88
C GLU A 96 -9.28 -6.49 23.94
N ASN A 97 -8.13 -7.15 23.87
CA ASN A 97 -6.89 -6.65 24.45
C ASN A 97 -5.75 -6.84 23.45
N SER A 98 -5.08 -5.74 23.12
CA SER A 98 -3.64 -5.74 22.82
C SER A 98 -3.15 -6.11 21.42
N LEU A 99 -3.90 -5.85 20.34
CA LEU A 99 -3.26 -5.58 19.05
C LEU A 99 -3.99 -4.44 18.33
N GLY A 100 -3.80 -3.21 18.82
CA GLY A 100 -3.49 -2.17 17.84
C GLY A 100 -2.35 -2.79 17.03
N CYS A 101 -2.57 -3.08 15.75
CA CYS A 101 -1.61 -3.82 14.94
C CYS A 101 -0.31 -3.03 15.00
N TRP A 102 0.62 -3.39 15.88
CA TRP A 102 1.89 -2.69 15.95
C TRP A 102 2.49 -2.89 14.56
N SER A 103 2.82 -1.81 13.87
CA SER A 103 3.16 -1.81 12.44
C SER A 103 4.22 -2.85 12.03
N PHE A 104 5.04 -3.35 12.95
CA PHE A 104 5.99 -4.44 12.71
C PHE A 104 5.35 -5.83 12.51
N GLN A 105 4.05 -6.01 12.78
CA GLN A 105 3.37 -7.29 12.63
C GLN A 105 2.71 -7.48 11.27
N ILE A 106 2.66 -6.43 10.45
CA ILE A 106 2.17 -6.50 9.08
C ILE A 106 3.29 -6.13 8.11
N LYS A 107 3.19 -6.65 6.90
CA LYS A 107 3.96 -6.20 5.75
C LYS A 107 3.03 -5.98 4.58
N HIS A 108 3.47 -5.17 3.62
CA HIS A 108 2.81 -5.11 2.32
C HIS A 108 2.73 -6.51 1.70
N ALA A 109 1.56 -6.84 1.17
CA ALA A 109 1.35 -8.07 0.42
C ALA A 109 2.05 -7.95 -0.94
N THR A 110 2.83 -8.96 -1.29
CA THR A 110 3.38 -9.13 -2.65
C THR A 110 2.28 -9.47 -3.64
N ASP A 111 2.54 -9.28 -4.93
CA ASP A 111 1.54 -9.57 -5.96
C ASP A 111 1.20 -11.06 -6.00
N GLU A 112 2.17 -11.93 -5.70
CA GLU A 112 1.97 -13.37 -5.54
C GLU A 112 1.08 -13.71 -4.34
N GLU A 113 1.28 -13.04 -3.20
CA GLU A 113 0.43 -13.22 -2.01
C GLU A 113 -0.99 -12.72 -2.26
N ILE A 114 -1.15 -11.58 -2.94
CA ILE A 114 -2.46 -11.03 -3.35
C ILE A 114 -3.17 -12.02 -4.28
N LYS A 115 -2.47 -12.57 -5.27
CA LYS A 115 -3.01 -13.55 -6.20
C LYS A 115 -3.38 -14.88 -5.51
N ALA A 116 -2.58 -15.30 -4.53
CA ALA A 116 -2.87 -16.50 -3.73
C ALA A 116 -3.99 -16.27 -2.69
N GLY A 117 -4.34 -15.01 -2.41
CA GLY A 117 -5.26 -14.61 -1.34
C GLY A 117 -4.71 -14.87 0.06
N LYS A 118 -3.43 -15.25 0.17
CA LYS A 118 -2.79 -15.64 1.42
C LYS A 118 -1.31 -15.35 1.43
N ARG A 119 -0.73 -15.27 2.63
CA ARG A 119 0.71 -15.25 2.84
C ARG A 119 1.34 -16.48 2.21
N LEU A 120 2.43 -16.27 1.49
CA LEU A 120 3.26 -17.35 1.00
C LEU A 120 4.39 -17.55 2.01
N GLU A 121 4.48 -18.75 2.57
CA GLU A 121 5.66 -19.15 3.31
C GLU A 121 6.82 -19.14 2.33
N SER A 122 7.76 -18.21 2.51
CA SER A 122 9.06 -18.28 1.87
C SER A 122 9.70 -19.59 2.33
N GLY A 123 9.62 -20.62 1.49
CA GLY A 123 10.11 -21.97 1.79
C GLY A 123 11.51 -21.88 2.38
N LYS A 124 11.66 -22.43 3.59
CA LYS A 124 12.96 -22.73 4.16
C LYS A 124 13.39 -24.11 3.73
#